data_AF-A0A913ZV00-F1
#
_entry.id   AF-A0A913ZV00-F1
#
_cell.length_a   1.000
_cell.length_b   1.000
_cell.length_c   1.000
_cell.angle_alpha   90.00
_cell.angle_beta   90.00
_cell.angle_gamma   90.00
#
_symmetry.space_group_name_H-M   'P 1'
#
loop_
_entity.id
_entity.type
_entity.pdbx_description
1 polymer ?
#
loop_
_entity_poly.entity_id
_entity_poly.type
_entity_poly.pdbx_seq_one_letter_code
_entity_poly.pdbx_strand_id
1 'polypeptide(L)'
;MAIMQRCCCFDNVRSGSIASGIYTLIYAAVTLALAAILLSLSWSLVVSGVQEVSSVFIILILVVLLCVLILISSILLLVGVSKDQRGYLFPYMIVMPILILLHVAYCILCIIGAAEIGSEGQGYSPYQRSAVDGSIAFLMIQLAICVLFTVMDVVCFLCVVSQYQELRDGRGRQQDIVVRATLITTTAPGFGGAVVVTQQGGVPPQNYAMQQGYAPQQRDAPQQGFGYAPMQEDFGPAQGYPAQQQYPQAI
;
A
#
# COMPACT_ATOMS: atom_id res chain seq x y z
N MET A 1 8.21 13.12 7.08
CA MET A 1 7.07 12.81 7.97
C MET A 1 6.34 11.62 7.38
N ALA A 2 6.12 10.56 8.16
CA ALA A 2 5.34 9.41 7.72
C ALA A 2 3.88 9.83 7.51
N ILE A 3 3.30 9.44 6.37
CA ILE A 3 1.91 9.78 6.00
C ILE A 3 0.89 9.12 6.93
N MET A 4 1.18 7.91 7.43
CA MET A 4 0.35 7.21 8.41
C MET A 4 1.19 6.71 9.58
N GLN A 5 0.74 6.99 10.80
CA GLN A 5 1.36 6.48 12.04
C GLN A 5 0.76 5.15 12.52
N ARG A 6 -0.38 4.73 11.96
CA ARG A 6 -1.07 3.46 12.27
C ARG A 6 -1.57 2.85 10.96
N CYS A 7 -1.40 1.55 10.77
CA CYS A 7 -1.87 0.85 9.58
C CYS A 7 -3.01 -0.11 9.95
N CYS A 8 -4.24 0.21 9.57
CA CYS A 8 -5.50 -0.51 9.81
C CYS A 8 -5.66 -1.12 11.22
N CYS A 9 -5.08 -2.31 11.44
CA CYS A 9 -5.23 -3.09 12.66
C CYS A 9 -3.95 -3.17 13.51
N PHE A 10 -2.84 -2.59 13.05
CA PHE A 10 -1.55 -2.67 13.73
C PHE A 10 -1.17 -1.31 14.32
N ASP A 11 -0.78 -1.34 15.60
CA ASP A 11 -0.29 -0.16 16.33
C ASP A 11 1.05 0.35 15.80
N ASN A 12 1.76 -0.47 15.02
CA ASN A 12 3.08 -0.15 14.48
C ASN A 12 3.16 -0.48 12.97
N VAL A 13 3.72 0.46 12.22
CA VAL A 13 3.95 0.38 10.76
C VAL A 13 4.83 -0.81 10.37
N ARG A 14 5.77 -1.17 11.26
CA ARG A 14 6.67 -2.32 11.10
C ARG A 14 5.91 -3.64 11.09
N SER A 15 4.98 -3.84 12.03
CA SER A 15 4.16 -5.06 12.07
C SER A 15 3.23 -5.14 10.87
N GLY A 16 2.65 -4.01 10.45
CA GLY A 16 1.84 -3.92 9.25
C GLY A 16 2.62 -4.30 7.98
N SER A 17 3.87 -3.84 7.85
CA SER A 17 4.72 -4.17 6.70
C SER A 17 5.16 -5.64 6.68
N ILE A 18 5.38 -6.26 7.85
CA ILE A 18 5.65 -7.71 7.92
C ILE A 18 4.40 -8.50 7.53
N ALA A 19 3.25 -8.14 8.06
CA ALA A 19 1.99 -8.79 7.74
C ALA A 19 1.66 -8.67 6.24
N SER A 20 1.87 -7.49 5.64
CA SER A 20 1.69 -7.29 4.19
C SER A 20 2.65 -8.14 3.37
N GLY A 21 3.93 -8.22 3.76
CA GLY A 21 4.90 -9.09 3.07
C GLY A 21 4.55 -10.57 3.12
N ILE A 22 4.02 -11.05 4.25
CA ILE A 22 3.54 -12.43 4.39
C ILE A 22 2.30 -12.67 3.52
N TYR A 23 1.34 -11.75 3.56
CA TYR A 23 0.13 -11.82 2.74
C TYR A 23 0.48 -11.93 1.24
N THR A 24 1.35 -11.05 0.74
CA THR A 24 1.72 -11.04 -0.67
C THR A 24 2.55 -12.24 -1.06
N LEU A 25 3.38 -12.77 -0.15
CA LEU A 25 4.14 -14.00 -0.37
C LEU A 25 3.21 -15.21 -0.55
N ILE A 26 2.22 -15.38 0.34
CA ILE A 26 1.25 -16.48 0.26
C ILE A 26 0.42 -16.34 -1.01
N TYR A 27 -0.08 -15.13 -1.28
CA TYR A 27 -0.86 -14.83 -2.47
C TYR A 27 -0.09 -15.14 -3.76
N ALA A 28 1.16 -14.70 -3.86
CA ALA A 28 2.02 -14.96 -5.02
C ALA A 28 2.33 -16.45 -5.17
N ALA A 29 2.58 -17.18 -4.08
CA ALA A 29 2.85 -18.61 -4.13
C ALA A 29 1.64 -19.43 -4.63
N VAL A 30 0.44 -19.13 -4.12
CA VAL A 30 -0.80 -19.79 -4.58
C VAL A 30 -1.07 -19.46 -6.04
N THR A 31 -0.97 -18.18 -6.42
CA THR A 31 -1.21 -17.73 -7.80
C THR A 31 -0.20 -18.34 -8.76
N LEU A 32 1.08 -18.40 -8.37
CA LEU A 32 2.13 -19.04 -9.17
C LEU A 32 1.86 -20.54 -9.38
N ALA A 33 1.42 -21.25 -8.34
CA ALA A 33 1.10 -22.68 -8.46
C ALA A 33 -0.07 -22.91 -9.43
N LEU A 34 -1.14 -22.12 -9.31
CA LEU A 34 -2.30 -22.21 -10.22
C LEU A 34 -1.92 -21.84 -11.66
N ALA A 35 -1.17 -20.74 -11.84
CA ALA A 35 -0.71 -20.31 -13.15
C ALA A 35 0.23 -21.34 -13.81
N ALA A 36 1.12 -21.97 -13.03
CA ALA A 36 2.01 -23.01 -13.52
C ALA A 36 1.23 -24.27 -13.97
N ILE A 37 0.21 -24.68 -13.22
CA ILE A 37 -0.67 -25.79 -13.60
C ILE A 37 -1.40 -25.45 -14.92
N LEU A 38 -2.01 -24.28 -15.01
CA LEU A 38 -2.70 -23.83 -16.23
C LEU A 38 -1.76 -23.73 -17.44
N LEU A 39 -0.55 -23.23 -17.23
CA LEU A 39 0.48 -23.15 -18.27
C LEU A 39 0.90 -24.55 -18.74
N SER A 40 1.05 -25.51 -17.81
CA SER A 40 1.42 -26.90 -18.16
C SER A 40 0.33 -27.61 -18.99
N LEU A 41 -0.94 -27.36 -18.67
CA LEU A 41 -2.08 -27.87 -19.43
C LEU A 41 -2.12 -27.24 -20.83
N SER A 42 -1.97 -25.92 -20.89
CA SER A 42 -1.98 -25.17 -22.15
C SER A 42 -0.83 -25.59 -23.06
N TRP A 43 0.37 -25.78 -22.51
CA TRP A 43 1.54 -26.27 -23.23
C TRP A 43 1.32 -27.66 -23.83
N SER A 44 0.70 -28.56 -23.07
CA SER A 44 0.41 -29.93 -23.53
C SER A 44 -0.53 -29.96 -24.73
N LEU A 45 -1.52 -29.07 -24.77
CA LEU A 45 -2.46 -28.93 -25.90
C LEU A 45 -1.78 -28.36 -27.15
N VAL A 46 -0.86 -27.40 -26.96
CA VAL A 46 -0.07 -26.81 -28.06
C VAL A 46 0.87 -27.85 -28.67
N VAL A 47 1.61 -28.61 -27.85
CA VAL A 47 2.52 -29.66 -28.32
C VAL A 47 1.76 -30.79 -29.03
N SER A 48 0.54 -31.09 -28.58
CA SER A 48 -0.31 -32.08 -29.23
C SER A 48 -0.88 -31.61 -30.57
N GLY A 49 -0.63 -30.36 -30.98
CA GLY A 49 -1.16 -29.78 -32.21
C GLY A 49 -2.66 -29.50 -32.18
N VAL A 50 -3.30 -29.60 -31.00
CA VAL A 50 -4.74 -29.38 -30.83
C VAL A 50 -5.08 -27.90 -30.84
N GLN A 51 -4.15 -27.05 -30.40
CA GLN A 51 -4.36 -25.61 -30.26
C GLN A 51 -3.12 -24.84 -30.74
N GLU A 52 -3.32 -23.79 -31.52
CA GLU A 52 -2.23 -22.86 -31.84
C GLU A 52 -1.89 -21.96 -30.64
N VAL A 53 -0.72 -21.31 -30.69
CA VAL A 53 -0.27 -20.40 -29.63
C VAL A 53 -1.25 -19.24 -29.51
N SER A 54 -2.14 -19.31 -28.53
CA SER A 54 -3.18 -18.32 -28.28
C SER A 54 -2.64 -17.14 -27.46
N SER A 55 -3.31 -15.98 -27.57
CA SER A 55 -2.99 -14.81 -26.71
C SER A 55 -3.06 -15.15 -25.22
N VAL A 56 -3.92 -16.09 -24.83
CA VAL A 56 -4.04 -16.59 -23.45
C VAL A 56 -2.75 -17.23 -22.97
N PHE A 57 -2.06 -17.99 -23.84
CA PHE A 57 -0.77 -18.62 -23.50
C PHE A 57 0.31 -17.57 -23.19
N ILE A 58 0.39 -16.51 -24.00
CA ILE A 58 1.33 -15.40 -23.80
C ILE A 58 1.03 -14.68 -22.47
N ILE A 59 -0.25 -14.41 -22.19
CA ILE A 59 -0.70 -13.79 -20.94
C ILE A 59 -0.31 -14.66 -19.74
N LEU A 60 -0.50 -15.98 -19.80
CA LEU A 60 -0.11 -16.90 -18.72
C LEU A 60 1.39 -16.86 -18.43
N ILE A 61 2.25 -16.79 -19.46
CA ILE A 61 3.70 -16.64 -19.26
C ILE A 61 4.02 -15.33 -18.55
N LEU A 62 3.42 -14.22 -18.99
CA LEU A 62 3.62 -12.91 -18.36
C LEU A 62 3.15 -12.91 -16.90
N VAL A 63 2.02 -13.55 -16.59
CA VAL A 63 1.51 -13.72 -15.22
C VAL A 63 2.49 -14.52 -14.36
N VAL A 64 3.03 -15.63 -14.87
CA VAL A 64 4.03 -16.43 -14.15
C VAL A 64 5.28 -15.61 -13.85
N LEU A 65 5.81 -14.87 -14.84
CA LEU A 65 6.97 -13.99 -14.64
C LEU A 65 6.70 -12.92 -13.59
N LEU A 66 5.53 -12.27 -13.64
CA LEU A 66 5.13 -11.27 -12.66
C LEU A 66 5.00 -11.88 -11.25
N CYS A 67 4.42 -13.08 -11.12
CA CYS A 67 4.31 -13.79 -9.84
C CYS A 67 5.69 -14.10 -9.23
N VAL A 68 6.66 -14.51 -10.04
CA VAL A 68 8.04 -14.75 -9.57
C VAL A 68 8.67 -13.46 -9.07
N LEU A 69 8.50 -12.33 -9.78
CA LEU A 69 8.99 -11.03 -9.33
C LEU A 69 8.34 -10.58 -8.01
N ILE A 70 7.03 -10.79 -7.85
CA ILE A 70 6.32 -10.51 -6.58
C ILE A 70 6.87 -11.36 -5.46
N LEU A 71 7.06 -12.66 -5.70
CA LEU A 71 7.55 -13.59 -4.71
C LEU A 71 8.94 -13.16 -4.22
N ILE A 72 9.86 -12.89 -5.15
CA ILE A 72 11.20 -12.38 -4.82
C ILE A 72 11.11 -11.06 -4.08
N SER A 73 10.30 -10.10 -4.56
CA SER A 73 10.17 -8.79 -3.93
C SER A 73 9.56 -8.86 -2.52
N SER A 74 8.65 -9.80 -2.27
CA SER A 74 8.03 -10.03 -0.95
C SER A 74 9.04 -10.61 0.04
N ILE A 75 9.90 -11.54 -0.41
CA ILE A 75 11.01 -12.05 0.42
C ILE A 75 11.99 -10.92 0.75
N LEU A 76 12.40 -10.12 -0.24
CA LEU A 76 13.29 -8.98 -0.02
C LEU A 76 12.69 -7.97 0.94
N LEU A 77 11.38 -7.72 0.86
CA LEU A 77 10.68 -6.87 1.80
C LEU A 77 10.75 -7.42 3.23
N LEU A 78 10.46 -8.71 3.43
CA LEU A 78 10.54 -9.35 4.75
C LEU A 78 11.96 -9.27 5.35
N VAL A 79 12.99 -9.51 4.53
CA VAL A 79 14.39 -9.37 4.93
C VAL A 79 14.73 -7.91 5.23
N GLY A 80 14.27 -6.98 4.38
CA GLY A 80 14.50 -5.54 4.51
C GLY A 80 13.93 -4.96 5.80
N VAL A 81 12.70 -5.36 6.16
CA VAL A 81 12.05 -4.95 7.42
C VAL A 81 12.68 -5.64 8.63
N SER A 82 13.16 -6.88 8.48
CA SER A 82 13.85 -7.60 9.56
C SER A 82 15.23 -7.03 9.87
N LYS A 83 15.94 -6.54 8.84
CA LYS A 83 17.30 -5.98 8.95
C LYS A 83 17.33 -4.45 9.04
N ASP A 84 16.16 -3.79 9.06
CA ASP A 84 16.02 -2.33 9.01
C ASP A 84 16.81 -1.69 7.83
N GLN A 85 16.90 -2.40 6.70
CA GLN A 85 17.65 -1.97 5.51
C GLN A 85 16.72 -1.48 4.40
N ARG A 86 16.71 -0.17 4.19
CA ARG A 86 15.87 0.53 3.20
C ARG A 86 16.03 0.03 1.75
N GLY A 87 17.20 -0.48 1.38
CA GLY A 87 17.50 -0.89 0.00
C GLY A 87 16.63 -2.04 -0.48
N TYR A 88 16.27 -2.97 0.42
CA TYR A 88 15.50 -4.15 0.06
C TYR A 88 13.99 -3.90 -0.08
N LEU A 89 13.48 -2.74 0.36
CA LEU A 89 12.06 -2.38 0.23
C LEU A 89 11.75 -1.82 -1.19
N PHE A 90 12.77 -1.35 -1.90
CA PHE A 90 12.65 -0.72 -3.21
C PHE A 90 12.02 -1.62 -4.30
N PRO A 91 12.41 -2.90 -4.49
CA PRO A 91 11.79 -3.74 -5.52
C PRO A 91 10.29 -3.91 -5.32
N TYR A 92 9.84 -4.08 -4.07
CA TYR A 92 8.41 -4.19 -3.76
C TYR A 92 7.67 -2.88 -4.07
N MET A 93 8.26 -1.73 -3.75
CA MET A 93 7.68 -0.42 -4.07
C MET A 93 7.53 -0.14 -5.58
N ILE A 94 8.33 -0.78 -6.43
CA ILE A 94 8.19 -0.67 -7.90
C ILE A 94 7.15 -1.66 -8.43
N VAL A 95 7.23 -2.91 -7.99
CA VAL A 95 6.40 -3.99 -8.54
C VAL A 95 4.94 -3.85 -8.12
N MET A 96 4.66 -3.40 -6.89
CA MET A 96 3.27 -3.32 -6.40
C MET A 96 2.37 -2.31 -7.12
N PRO A 97 2.81 -1.06 -7.41
CA PRO A 97 2.01 -0.13 -8.21
C PRO A 97 1.64 -0.70 -9.58
N ILE A 98 2.56 -1.41 -10.23
CA ILE A 98 2.29 -2.05 -11.54
C ILE A 98 1.18 -3.09 -11.40
N LEU A 99 1.18 -3.88 -10.32
CA LEU A 99 0.13 -4.84 -10.02
C LEU A 99 -1.21 -4.21 -9.70
N ILE A 100 -1.22 -3.16 -8.90
CA ILE A 100 -2.45 -2.43 -8.58
C ILE A 100 -3.07 -1.88 -9.88
N LEU A 101 -2.26 -1.30 -10.78
CA LEU A 101 -2.73 -0.84 -12.08
C LEU A 101 -3.28 -1.99 -12.94
N LEU A 102 -2.62 -3.15 -12.94
CA LEU A 102 -3.08 -4.33 -13.65
C LEU A 102 -4.41 -4.85 -13.09
N HIS A 103 -4.58 -4.89 -11.76
CA HIS A 103 -5.83 -5.25 -11.10
C HIS A 103 -6.96 -4.27 -11.42
N VAL A 104 -6.68 -2.96 -11.44
CA VAL A 104 -7.66 -1.94 -11.84
C VAL A 104 -8.07 -2.12 -13.31
N ALA A 105 -7.10 -2.35 -14.21
CA ALA A 105 -7.40 -2.64 -15.61
C ALA A 105 -8.24 -3.92 -15.76
N TYR A 106 -7.92 -4.98 -15.02
CA TYR A 106 -8.69 -6.22 -15.00
C TYR A 106 -10.13 -5.99 -14.49
N CYS A 107 -10.32 -5.20 -13.44
CA CYS A 107 -11.65 -4.83 -12.95
C CYS A 107 -12.46 -4.12 -14.04
N ILE A 108 -11.86 -3.18 -14.77
CA ILE A 108 -12.52 -2.46 -15.87
C ILE A 108 -12.92 -3.44 -16.99
N LEU A 109 -12.03 -4.35 -17.37
CA LEU A 109 -12.33 -5.37 -18.39
C LEU A 109 -13.47 -6.30 -17.95
N CYS A 110 -13.52 -6.70 -16.67
CA CYS A 110 -14.63 -7.48 -16.13
C CYS A 110 -15.96 -6.72 -16.21
N ILE A 111 -15.97 -5.41 -15.95
CA ILE A 111 -17.18 -4.58 -16.04
C ILE A 111 -17.66 -4.49 -17.49
N ILE A 112 -16.74 -4.25 -18.44
CA ILE A 112 -17.08 -4.19 -19.86
C ILE A 112 -17.63 -5.53 -20.34
N GLY A 113 -16.96 -6.64 -20.02
CA GLY A 113 -17.42 -7.98 -20.40
C GLY A 113 -18.79 -8.33 -19.80
N ALA A 114 -19.06 -7.94 -18.56
CA ALA A 114 -20.38 -8.11 -17.96
C ALA A 114 -21.47 -7.27 -18.66
N ALA A 115 -21.14 -6.05 -19.10
CA ALA A 115 -22.06 -5.19 -19.83
C ALA A 115 -22.37 -5.73 -21.24
N GLU A 116 -21.36 -6.24 -21.96
CA GLU A 116 -21.53 -6.83 -23.29
C GLU A 116 -22.46 -8.06 -23.25
N ILE A 117 -22.18 -9.01 -22.35
CA ILE A 117 -22.99 -10.23 -22.18
C ILE A 117 -24.46 -9.88 -21.81
N GLY A 118 -24.66 -8.83 -21.00
CA GLY A 118 -26.00 -8.37 -20.64
C GLY A 118 -26.79 -7.76 -21.81
N SER A 119 -26.10 -7.13 -22.76
CA SER A 119 -26.74 -6.45 -23.90
C SER A 119 -27.25 -7.41 -24.98
N GLU A 120 -26.54 -8.51 -25.23
CA GLU A 120 -26.94 -9.53 -26.22
C GLU A 120 -28.07 -10.44 -25.71
N GLY A 121 -28.37 -10.37 -24.41
CA GLY A 121 -29.31 -11.23 -23.69
C GLY A 121 -30.78 -11.18 -24.15
N GLN A 122 -31.19 -10.15 -24.91
CA GLN A 122 -32.60 -9.90 -25.24
C GLN A 122 -33.22 -10.87 -26.27
N GLY A 123 -32.39 -11.59 -27.05
CA GLY A 123 -32.87 -12.50 -28.10
C GLY A 123 -32.92 -13.99 -27.72
N TYR A 124 -32.50 -14.36 -26.51
CA TYR A 124 -32.32 -15.77 -26.15
C TYR A 124 -33.60 -16.49 -25.71
N SER A 125 -33.67 -17.78 -26.00
CA SER A 125 -34.70 -18.68 -25.46
C SER A 125 -34.65 -18.69 -23.91
N PRO A 126 -35.77 -18.96 -23.21
CA PRO A 126 -35.81 -18.94 -21.74
C PRO A 126 -34.80 -19.88 -21.08
N TYR A 127 -34.44 -20.99 -21.75
CA TYR A 127 -33.42 -21.93 -21.24
C TYR A 127 -32.00 -21.33 -21.30
N GLN A 128 -31.72 -20.58 -22.35
CA GLN A 128 -30.40 -19.99 -22.59
C GLN A 128 -30.20 -18.72 -21.74
N ARG A 129 -31.28 -18.00 -21.43
CA ARG A 129 -31.27 -16.85 -20.51
C ARG A 129 -30.81 -17.24 -19.09
N SER A 130 -31.25 -18.39 -18.57
CA SER A 130 -30.83 -18.87 -17.25
C SER A 130 -29.32 -19.15 -17.15
N ALA A 131 -28.68 -19.60 -18.24
CA ALA A 131 -27.24 -19.83 -18.27
C ALA A 131 -26.45 -18.51 -18.32
N VAL A 132 -26.95 -17.52 -19.05
CA VAL A 132 -26.36 -16.17 -19.14
C VAL A 132 -26.45 -15.45 -17.80
N ASP A 133 -27.60 -15.50 -17.13
CA ASP A 133 -27.80 -14.88 -15.81
C ASP A 133 -26.82 -15.47 -14.77
N GLY A 134 -26.58 -16.79 -14.80
CA GLY A 134 -25.59 -17.43 -13.94
C GLY A 134 -24.15 -16.99 -14.22
N SER A 135 -23.81 -16.77 -15.50
CA SER A 135 -22.48 -16.29 -15.91
C SER A 135 -22.22 -14.85 -15.45
N ILE A 136 -23.24 -13.98 -15.55
CA ILE A 136 -23.17 -12.59 -15.05
C ILE A 136 -23.00 -12.59 -13.54
N ALA A 137 -23.77 -13.40 -12.80
CA ALA A 137 -23.65 -13.50 -11.35
C ALA A 137 -22.23 -13.93 -10.93
N PHE A 138 -21.65 -14.91 -11.63
CA PHE A 138 -20.27 -15.35 -11.39
C PHE A 138 -19.25 -14.22 -11.64
N LEU A 139 -19.40 -13.48 -12.75
CA LEU A 139 -18.53 -12.33 -13.05
C LEU A 139 -18.63 -11.23 -11.99
N MET A 140 -19.83 -10.95 -11.47
CA MET A 140 -20.03 -9.95 -10.42
C MET A 140 -19.39 -10.37 -9.09
N ILE A 141 -19.49 -11.66 -8.72
CA ILE A 141 -18.80 -12.19 -7.53
C ILE A 141 -17.27 -12.08 -7.73
N GLN A 142 -16.77 -12.47 -8.90
CA GLN A 142 -15.36 -12.37 -9.23
C GLN A 142 -14.86 -10.92 -9.19
N LEU A 143 -15.65 -9.97 -9.70
CA LEU A 143 -15.35 -8.54 -9.63
C LEU A 143 -15.29 -8.05 -8.19
N ALA A 144 -16.27 -8.42 -7.35
CA ALA A 144 -16.29 -8.05 -5.94
C ALA A 144 -15.05 -8.56 -5.19
N ILE A 145 -14.66 -9.81 -5.46
CA ILE A 145 -13.42 -10.39 -4.93
C ILE A 145 -12.21 -9.57 -5.41
N CYS A 146 -12.11 -9.31 -6.72
CA CYS A 146 -10.98 -8.56 -7.29
C CYS A 146 -10.83 -7.15 -6.70
N VAL A 147 -11.95 -6.43 -6.50
CA VAL A 147 -11.95 -5.12 -5.84
C VAL A 147 -11.45 -5.22 -4.40
N LEU A 148 -11.88 -6.23 -3.64
CA LEU A 148 -11.41 -6.45 -2.27
C LEU A 148 -9.90 -6.70 -2.23
N PHE A 149 -9.39 -7.56 -3.10
CA PHE A 149 -7.94 -7.81 -3.22
C PHE A 149 -7.18 -6.52 -3.60
N THR A 150 -7.70 -5.74 -4.54
CA THR A 150 -7.09 -4.46 -4.94
C THR A 150 -7.00 -3.47 -3.78
N VAL A 151 -8.05 -3.36 -2.96
CA VAL A 151 -8.05 -2.51 -1.76
C VAL A 151 -7.00 -3.00 -0.75
N MET A 152 -6.90 -4.31 -0.55
CA MET A 152 -5.87 -4.90 0.33
C MET A 152 -4.45 -4.63 -0.20
N ASP A 153 -4.22 -4.72 -1.51
CA ASP A 153 -2.93 -4.41 -2.13
C ASP A 153 -2.56 -2.93 -1.94
N VAL A 154 -3.52 -2.00 -2.10
CA VAL A 154 -3.31 -0.57 -1.85
C VAL A 154 -2.94 -0.32 -0.40
N VAL A 155 -3.65 -0.94 0.55
CA VAL A 155 -3.33 -0.83 1.98
C VAL A 155 -1.93 -1.36 2.28
N CYS A 156 -1.59 -2.54 1.74
CA CYS A 156 -0.27 -3.15 1.87
C CYS A 156 0.82 -2.20 1.33
N PHE A 157 0.63 -1.64 0.14
CA PHE A 157 1.55 -0.69 -0.47
C PHE A 157 1.75 0.55 0.41
N LEU A 158 0.67 1.14 0.94
CA LEU A 158 0.74 2.31 1.82
C LEU A 158 1.47 2.00 3.14
N CYS A 159 1.28 0.81 3.74
CA CYS A 159 2.02 0.41 4.94
C CYS A 159 3.53 0.36 4.66
N VAL A 160 3.93 -0.23 3.52
CA VAL A 160 5.35 -0.37 3.15
C VAL A 160 5.99 0.97 2.81
N VAL A 161 5.28 1.84 2.09
CA VAL A 161 5.76 3.20 1.80
C VAL A 161 5.94 4.00 3.11
N SER A 162 5.03 3.83 4.06
CA SER A 162 5.12 4.49 5.37
C SER A 162 6.34 3.98 6.15
N GLN A 163 6.58 2.67 6.18
CA GLN A 163 7.79 2.09 6.79
C GLN A 163 9.08 2.55 6.10
N TYR A 164 9.07 2.67 4.78
CA TYR A 164 10.20 3.21 4.02
C TYR A 164 10.51 4.66 4.41
N GLN A 165 9.48 5.50 4.58
CA GLN A 165 9.64 6.89 5.02
C GLN A 165 10.20 6.97 6.43
N GLU A 166 9.76 6.11 7.36
CA GLU A 166 10.32 6.05 8.72
C GLU A 166 11.81 5.70 8.70
N LEU A 167 12.19 4.63 7.99
CA LEU A 167 13.59 4.21 7.84
C LEU A 167 14.45 5.28 7.17
N ARG A 168 13.89 6.03 6.21
CA ARG A 168 14.58 7.15 5.55
C ARG A 168 14.84 8.31 6.52
N ASP A 169 13.87 8.63 7.35
CA ASP A 169 13.97 9.68 8.37
C ASP A 169 14.79 9.23 9.60
N GLY A 170 15.36 8.02 9.58
CA GLY A 170 16.17 7.46 10.67
C GLY A 170 15.36 7.00 11.89
N ARG A 171 14.04 6.88 11.75
CA ARG A 171 13.10 6.46 12.80
C ARG A 171 12.59 5.03 12.53
N GLY A 172 11.90 4.44 13.50
CA GLY A 172 11.16 3.19 13.29
C GLY A 172 12.07 1.95 13.24
N ARG A 173 13.27 2.04 13.82
CA ARG A 173 14.15 0.89 14.04
C ARG A 173 13.62 0.05 15.20
N GLN A 174 14.04 -1.22 15.28
CA GLN A 174 13.67 -2.08 16.41
C GLN A 174 13.97 -1.45 17.77
N GLN A 175 15.08 -0.72 17.87
CA GLN A 175 15.52 -0.08 19.11
C GLN A 175 14.51 0.95 19.63
N ASP A 176 13.87 1.72 18.74
CA ASP A 176 12.89 2.74 19.12
C ASP A 176 11.61 2.11 19.70
N ILE A 177 11.21 0.96 19.17
CA ILE A 177 10.02 0.23 19.61
C ILE A 177 10.26 -0.38 20.99
N VAL A 178 11.43 -1.00 21.21
CA VAL A 178 11.79 -1.58 22.51
C VAL A 178 11.84 -0.50 23.59
N VAL A 179 12.48 0.65 23.31
CA VAL A 179 12.53 1.77 24.26
C VAL A 179 11.13 2.29 24.60
N ARG A 180 10.25 2.41 23.60
CA ARG A 180 8.87 2.87 23.83
C ARG A 180 8.04 1.87 24.65
N ALA A 181 8.20 0.57 24.41
CA ALA A 181 7.52 -0.47 25.18
C ALA A 181 7.99 -0.48 26.65
N THR A 182 9.31 -0.37 26.88
CA THR A 182 9.89 -0.33 28.23
C THR A 182 9.42 0.88 29.04
N LEU A 183 9.31 2.06 28.42
CA LEU A 183 8.84 3.27 29.09
C LEU A 183 7.39 3.19 29.58
N ILE A 184 6.53 2.40 28.92
CA ILE A 184 5.11 2.27 29.28
C ILE A 184 4.92 1.25 30.42
N THR A 185 5.77 0.23 30.51
CA THR A 185 5.68 -0.78 31.59
C THR A 185 6.06 -0.22 32.97
N THR A 186 6.93 0.79 33.04
CA THR A 186 7.37 1.36 34.32
C THR A 186 6.31 2.24 35.01
N THR A 187 5.23 2.62 34.32
CA THR A 187 4.21 3.54 34.88
C THR A 187 2.98 2.86 35.49
N ALA A 188 2.97 1.52 35.67
CA ALA A 188 1.86 0.88 36.40
C ALA A 188 1.92 1.26 37.90
N PRO A 189 0.97 2.07 38.42
CA PRO A 189 1.00 2.48 39.81
C PRO A 189 0.50 1.34 40.68
N GLY A 190 1.40 0.74 41.44
CA GLY A 190 1.02 0.03 42.67
C GLY A 190 0.32 1.03 43.59
N PHE A 191 -0.87 0.65 44.06
CA PHE A 191 -1.70 1.42 44.99
C PHE A 191 -0.88 2.13 46.09
N GLY A 192 -0.96 3.47 46.14
CA GLY A 192 -0.78 4.23 47.39
C GLY A 192 0.56 4.92 47.66
N GLY A 193 1.46 5.07 46.69
CA GLY A 193 2.74 5.79 46.89
C GLY A 193 2.97 6.85 45.81
N ALA A 194 3.48 8.02 46.21
CA ALA A 194 3.76 9.16 45.33
C ALA A 194 4.43 8.74 44.01
N VAL A 195 3.83 9.17 42.89
CA VAL A 195 4.40 9.01 41.55
C VAL A 195 5.64 9.89 41.45
N VAL A 196 6.80 9.31 41.77
CA VAL A 196 8.08 9.88 41.36
C VAL A 196 8.23 9.52 39.90
N VAL A 197 8.03 10.51 39.01
CA VAL A 197 8.53 10.43 37.64
C VAL A 197 10.05 10.43 37.74
N THR A 198 10.65 9.26 37.94
CA THR A 198 12.08 9.09 37.68
C THR A 198 12.22 9.17 36.17
N GLN A 199 12.55 10.38 35.68
CA GLN A 199 13.38 10.49 34.49
C GLN A 199 14.62 9.64 34.79
N GLN A 200 14.59 8.39 34.34
CA GLN A 200 15.72 7.51 34.43
C GLN A 200 16.76 8.10 33.47
N GLY A 201 17.60 8.98 34.00
CA GLY A 201 18.89 9.33 33.43
C GLY A 201 19.74 8.07 33.41
N GLY A 202 19.42 7.18 32.46
CA GLY A 202 20.25 6.04 32.14
C GLY A 202 21.58 6.57 31.66
N VAL A 203 22.60 6.37 32.48
CA VAL A 203 24.01 6.52 32.09
C VAL A 203 24.20 5.75 30.77
N PRO A 204 24.69 6.38 29.69
CA PRO A 204 24.91 5.68 28.44
C PRO A 204 25.96 4.58 28.66
N PRO A 205 25.79 3.38 28.08
CA PRO A 205 26.85 2.38 28.06
C PRO A 205 28.05 2.97 27.32
N GLN A 206 29.11 3.18 28.09
CA GLN A 206 30.35 3.86 27.74
C GLN A 206 31.26 2.96 26.89
N ASN A 207 30.73 2.39 25.78
CA ASN A 207 31.54 1.55 24.89
C ASN A 207 31.03 1.43 23.45
N TYR A 208 30.64 2.56 22.85
CA TYR A 208 30.55 2.66 21.40
C TYR A 208 31.58 3.65 20.88
N ALA A 209 32.52 3.13 20.10
CA ALA A 209 33.48 3.92 19.35
C ALA A 209 32.72 4.97 18.52
N MET A 210 33.12 6.23 18.66
CA MET A 210 32.58 7.35 17.91
C MET A 210 32.74 7.12 16.41
N GLN A 211 31.63 6.86 15.71
CA GLN A 211 31.55 7.21 14.30
C GLN A 211 31.35 8.73 14.23
N GLN A 212 32.38 9.40 13.73
CA GLN A 212 32.38 10.84 13.46
C GLN A 212 31.25 11.22 12.50
N GLY A 213 30.49 12.25 12.89
CA GLY A 213 30.00 13.25 11.94
C GLY A 213 28.55 13.12 11.51
N TYR A 214 27.60 13.44 12.39
CA TYR A 214 26.47 14.32 12.04
C TYR A 214 26.16 15.22 13.23
N ALA A 215 26.14 16.54 12.98
CA ALA A 215 25.85 17.55 13.98
C ALA A 215 24.40 17.43 14.48
N PRO A 216 24.16 17.52 15.80
CA PRO A 216 22.80 17.56 16.33
C PRO A 216 22.13 18.88 15.91
N GLN A 217 21.02 18.80 15.18
CA GLN A 217 20.10 19.93 15.07
C GLN A 217 19.52 20.22 16.46
N GLN A 218 19.97 21.34 17.03
CA GLN A 218 19.35 21.95 18.20
C GLN A 218 17.87 22.18 17.90
N ARG A 219 17.02 21.51 18.67
CA ARG A 219 15.58 21.75 18.69
C ARG A 219 15.38 22.89 19.68
N ASP A 220 15.27 24.10 19.15
CA ASP A 220 15.01 25.29 19.95
C ASP A 220 13.70 25.14 20.75
N ALA A 221 13.82 25.41 22.04
CA ALA A 221 12.70 25.50 22.96
C ALA A 221 11.80 26.70 22.59
N PRO A 222 10.48 26.63 22.81
CA PRO A 222 9.61 27.78 22.59
C PRO A 222 9.94 28.86 23.63
N GLN A 223 10.56 29.96 23.17
CA GLN A 223 10.66 31.18 23.95
C GLN A 223 9.25 31.74 24.20
N GLN A 224 8.91 31.82 25.48
CA GLN A 224 7.78 32.60 25.96
C GLN A 224 8.13 34.08 25.88
N GLY A 225 7.24 34.86 25.26
CA GLY A 225 6.99 36.25 25.61
C GLY A 225 7.85 37.29 24.91
N PHE A 226 7.37 37.80 23.78
CA PHE A 226 7.54 39.21 23.42
C PHE A 226 6.25 39.74 22.79
N GLY A 227 5.80 40.88 23.30
CA GLY A 227 4.53 41.51 22.97
C GLY A 227 4.46 41.97 21.52
N TYR A 228 3.29 41.77 20.92
CA TYR A 228 2.96 42.32 19.61
C TYR A 228 2.50 43.77 19.77
N ALA A 229 3.25 44.70 19.19
CA ALA A 229 2.75 46.02 18.84
C ALA A 229 1.84 45.91 17.60
N PRO A 230 0.72 46.65 17.54
CA PRO A 230 -0.17 46.61 16.39
C PRO A 230 0.48 47.32 15.20
N MET A 231 0.71 46.59 14.09
CA MET A 231 0.99 47.20 12.80
C MET A 231 -0.33 47.68 12.18
N GLN A 232 -0.39 48.96 11.86
CA GLN A 232 -1.38 49.56 10.97
C GLN A 232 -1.17 48.99 9.55
N GLU A 233 -2.14 48.21 9.06
CA GLU A 233 -2.24 47.86 7.65
C GLU A 233 -2.89 49.03 6.89
N ASP A 234 -2.09 49.61 5.99
CA ASP A 234 -2.49 50.61 5.01
C ASP A 234 -3.24 49.93 3.86
N PHE A 235 -4.55 50.18 3.77
CA PHE A 235 -5.42 49.63 2.74
C PHE A 235 -5.25 50.41 1.43
N GLY A 236 -4.57 49.80 0.45
CA GLY A 236 -4.55 50.28 -0.94
C GLY A 236 -5.89 50.04 -1.68
N PRO A 237 -6.23 50.87 -2.68
CA PRO A 237 -7.54 50.86 -3.31
C PRO A 237 -7.79 49.65 -4.24
N ALA A 238 -9.03 49.15 -4.16
CA ALA A 238 -9.57 48.03 -4.93
C ALA A 238 -9.55 48.27 -6.44
N GLN A 239 -8.96 47.34 -7.19
CA GLN A 239 -9.11 47.25 -8.64
C GLN A 239 -10.36 46.44 -8.99
N GLY A 240 -11.25 47.07 -9.77
CA GLY A 240 -12.54 46.54 -10.20
C GLY A 240 -12.45 45.37 -11.17
N TYR A 241 -13.43 44.48 -11.06
CA TYR A 241 -13.65 43.37 -11.99
C TYR A 241 -14.33 43.87 -13.28
N PRO A 242 -13.90 43.40 -14.47
CA PRO A 242 -14.62 43.66 -15.71
C PRO A 242 -15.90 42.82 -15.85
N ALA A 243 -16.86 43.40 -16.56
CA ALA A 243 -18.22 42.90 -16.74
C ALA A 243 -18.31 41.57 -17.50
N GLN A 244 -19.27 40.73 -17.08
CA GLN A 244 -19.64 39.49 -17.77
C GLN A 244 -20.30 39.78 -19.12
N GLN A 245 -19.77 39.17 -20.18
CA GLN A 245 -20.39 39.13 -21.50
C GLN A 245 -21.55 38.13 -21.53
N GLN A 246 -22.70 38.63 -21.96
CA GLN A 246 -23.98 37.95 -22.10
C GLN A 246 -24.01 37.22 -23.45
N TYR A 247 -24.16 35.89 -23.44
CA TYR A 247 -24.31 35.09 -24.66
C TYR A 247 -25.74 35.22 -25.24
N PRO A 248 -25.90 35.36 -26.56
CA PRO A 248 -27.22 35.39 -27.20
C PRO A 248 -27.84 33.99 -27.25
N GLN A 249 -29.14 33.92 -26.96
CA GLN A 249 -29.96 32.74 -27.18
C GLN A 249 -30.28 32.61 -28.67
N ALA A 250 -29.99 31.45 -29.24
CA ALA A 250 -30.46 31.06 -30.56
C ALA A 250 -31.86 30.45 -30.43
N ILE A 251 -32.76 30.94 -31.28
CA ILE A 251 -34.12 30.43 -31.54
C ILE A 251 -34.02 29.29 -32.55
#